data_AF-A0A6I2LA11-F1
#
_entry.id   AF-A0A6I2LA11-F1
#
_cell.length_a   1.000
_cell.length_b   1.000
_cell.length_c   1.000
_cell.angle_alpha   90.00
_cell.angle_beta   90.00
_cell.angle_gamma   90.00
#
_symmetry.space_group_name_H-M   'P 1'
#
loop_
_entity.id
_entity.type
_entity.pdbx_description
1 polymer ?
#
loop_
_entity_poly.entity_id
_entity_poly.type
_entity_poly.pdbx_seq_one_letter_code
_entity_poly.pdbx_strand_id
1 'polypeptide(L)'
;MKLIAWISALLLVAGAAQAAAPKVPKVPTQSLHEYADQCTDMIGQIPAFDCTDGTVVPITVNGKEPAYSEYKPGMTCDRPALLRYGAQSFGQCTPYSRILNFSRDKVQISAFCRREQLRDPKSPYFDEVDIVAHNAATGKTCWFHAEGKTGQKTGFNASRVPPPNERTPPPKRVSAKEFWWTPGRTAQKSCGACHDADPFMYSPWLGQVWHKVPTDPLGPYSNVGKDFAKWHSNSISTRDNTCVGCHRIGDQASCSQFVPMATGQTAPKDGNALARSYPLSHWMPVNNAQTQAFWNKANQESLQKIMTCCDDPKNPICTIKPIVKSSK
;
A
#
# COMPACT_ATOMS: atom_id res chain seq x y z
N MET A 1 -20.67 -47.28 58.27
CA MET A 1 -20.52 -48.30 57.19
C MET A 1 -21.79 -48.38 56.38
N LYS A 2 -21.81 -47.85 55.17
CA LYS A 2 -22.73 -48.22 54.07
C LYS A 2 -22.16 -47.65 52.77
N LEU A 3 -21.72 -48.57 51.89
CA LEU A 3 -21.31 -48.33 50.51
C LEU A 3 -22.50 -47.77 49.72
N ILE A 4 -22.26 -46.82 48.82
CA ILE A 4 -23.14 -46.54 47.68
C ILE A 4 -22.28 -46.57 46.41
N ALA A 5 -22.63 -47.50 45.54
CA ALA A 5 -21.97 -47.82 44.28
C ALA A 5 -22.24 -46.76 43.21
N TRP A 6 -21.23 -46.51 42.38
CA TRP A 6 -21.32 -45.67 41.19
C TRP A 6 -21.88 -46.49 40.02
N ILE A 7 -22.94 -46.02 39.40
CA ILE A 7 -23.46 -46.56 38.13
C ILE A 7 -22.86 -45.73 37.00
N SER A 8 -22.00 -46.34 36.20
CA SER A 8 -21.48 -45.77 34.95
C SER A 8 -22.52 -45.95 33.84
N ALA A 9 -23.07 -44.85 33.32
CA ALA A 9 -23.86 -44.85 32.10
C ALA A 9 -22.93 -44.70 30.88
N LEU A 10 -22.82 -45.74 30.05
CA LEU A 10 -22.20 -45.66 28.72
C LEU A 10 -23.13 -44.89 27.77
N LEU A 11 -22.69 -43.72 27.32
CA LEU A 11 -23.28 -43.01 26.18
C LEU A 11 -22.57 -43.45 24.89
N LEU A 12 -23.26 -44.26 24.09
CA LEU A 12 -22.88 -44.57 22.71
C LEU A 12 -23.13 -43.34 21.84
N VAL A 13 -22.06 -42.66 21.42
CA VAL A 13 -22.12 -41.60 20.41
C VAL A 13 -21.96 -42.25 19.03
N ALA A 14 -23.06 -42.32 18.28
CA ALA A 14 -23.04 -42.73 16.88
C ALA A 14 -22.33 -41.64 16.04
N GLY A 15 -21.23 -42.00 15.39
CA GLY A 15 -20.47 -41.11 14.50
C GLY A 15 -21.25 -40.82 13.21
N ALA A 16 -21.67 -39.58 13.01
CA ALA A 16 -22.11 -39.09 11.72
C ALA A 16 -20.87 -38.82 10.85
N ALA A 17 -20.72 -39.54 9.75
CA ALA A 17 -19.72 -39.24 8.73
C ALA A 17 -20.03 -37.86 8.10
N GLN A 18 -19.19 -36.86 8.36
CA GLN A 18 -19.21 -35.60 7.63
C GLN A 18 -18.84 -35.87 6.16
N ALA A 19 -19.79 -35.70 5.25
CA ALA A 19 -19.52 -35.62 3.83
C ALA A 19 -18.58 -34.43 3.57
N ALA A 20 -17.43 -34.68 2.94
CA ALA A 20 -16.48 -33.64 2.58
C ALA A 20 -17.12 -32.63 1.62
N ALA A 21 -17.04 -31.34 1.96
CA ALA A 21 -17.53 -30.27 1.10
C ALA A 21 -16.84 -30.33 -0.28
N PRO A 22 -17.57 -30.04 -1.38
CA PRO A 22 -17.01 -30.09 -2.72
C PRO A 22 -15.87 -29.07 -2.86
N LYS A 23 -14.71 -29.53 -3.35
CA LYS A 23 -13.56 -28.67 -3.65
C LYS A 23 -13.95 -27.71 -4.79
N VAL A 24 -14.15 -26.44 -4.47
CA VAL A 24 -14.29 -25.37 -5.48
C VAL A 24 -13.03 -25.38 -6.36
N PRO A 25 -13.15 -25.45 -7.70
CA PRO A 25 -12.00 -25.41 -8.58
C PRO A 25 -11.19 -24.14 -8.35
N LYS A 26 -9.90 -24.29 -8.04
CA LYS A 26 -8.97 -23.15 -7.92
C LYS A 26 -8.72 -22.62 -9.33
N VAL A 27 -9.26 -21.45 -9.66
CA VAL A 27 -8.94 -20.76 -10.92
C VAL A 27 -7.41 -20.67 -11.02
N PRO A 28 -6.77 -21.18 -12.10
CA PRO A 28 -5.31 -21.14 -12.24
C PRO A 28 -4.84 -19.69 -12.20
N THR A 29 -3.78 -19.37 -11.47
CA THR A 29 -3.19 -18.02 -11.42
C THR A 29 -2.56 -17.66 -12.77
N GLN A 30 -2.44 -16.37 -13.11
CA GLN A 30 -1.76 -15.93 -14.34
C GLN A 30 -0.26 -16.15 -14.16
N SER A 31 0.46 -16.49 -15.23
CA SER A 31 1.93 -16.46 -15.18
C SER A 31 2.43 -15.00 -15.16
N LEU A 32 3.67 -14.80 -14.68
CA LEU A 32 4.28 -13.48 -14.66
C LEU A 32 4.29 -12.82 -16.05
N HIS A 33 4.76 -13.53 -17.08
CA HIS A 33 4.91 -12.94 -18.41
C HIS A 33 3.55 -12.66 -19.08
N GLU A 34 2.56 -13.54 -18.93
CA GLU A 34 1.21 -13.27 -19.46
C GLU A 34 0.62 -11.98 -18.84
N TYR A 35 0.77 -11.81 -17.53
CA TYR A 35 0.32 -10.61 -16.85
C TYR A 35 1.13 -9.37 -17.26
N ALA A 36 2.46 -9.50 -17.35
CA ALA A 36 3.33 -8.40 -17.73
C ALA A 36 3.11 -7.94 -19.19
N ASP A 37 2.85 -8.87 -20.12
CA ASP A 37 2.49 -8.57 -21.50
C ASP A 37 1.13 -7.83 -21.54
N GLN A 38 0.12 -8.32 -20.80
CA GLN A 38 -1.17 -7.62 -20.66
C GLN A 38 -1.00 -6.18 -20.13
N CYS A 39 -0.17 -5.98 -19.12
CA CYS A 39 0.11 -4.66 -18.57
C CYS A 39 0.84 -3.76 -19.56
N THR A 40 1.79 -4.32 -20.33
CA THR A 40 2.52 -3.59 -21.36
C THR A 40 1.57 -3.07 -22.44
N ASP A 41 0.62 -3.90 -22.88
CA ASP A 41 -0.35 -3.54 -23.92
C ASP A 41 -1.36 -2.49 -23.44
N MET A 42 -1.84 -2.59 -22.20
CA MET A 42 -2.88 -1.69 -21.66
C MET A 42 -2.33 -0.37 -21.13
N ILE A 43 -1.07 -0.34 -20.72
CA ILE A 43 -0.47 0.77 -19.99
C ILE A 43 0.80 1.25 -20.69
N GLY A 44 1.81 0.40 -20.77
CA GLY A 44 3.07 0.73 -21.42
C GLY A 44 4.25 -0.06 -20.85
N GLN A 45 5.37 0.01 -21.56
CA GLN A 45 6.60 -0.68 -21.18
C GLN A 45 7.21 -0.12 -19.88
N ILE A 46 7.59 -1.03 -18.99
CA ILE A 46 8.43 -0.76 -17.82
C ILE A 46 9.89 -1.04 -18.21
N PRO A 47 10.81 -0.06 -18.13
CA PRO A 47 12.21 -0.28 -18.46
C PRO A 47 12.92 -1.12 -17.38
N ALA A 48 14.10 -1.65 -17.71
CA ALA A 48 15.02 -2.11 -16.68
C ALA A 48 15.57 -0.88 -15.93
N PHE A 49 15.81 -0.98 -14.63
CA PHE A 49 16.33 0.15 -13.85
C PHE A 49 17.22 -0.27 -12.68
N ASP A 50 18.01 0.66 -12.16
CA ASP A 50 18.77 0.50 -10.91
C ASP A 50 18.04 1.25 -9.79
N CYS A 51 17.76 0.58 -8.67
CA CYS A 51 17.13 1.25 -7.52
C CYS A 51 17.98 2.40 -6.96
N THR A 52 19.30 2.37 -7.11
CA THR A 52 20.22 3.39 -6.61
C THR A 52 20.19 4.69 -7.43
N ASP A 53 19.61 4.67 -8.63
CA ASP A 53 19.35 5.87 -9.45
C ASP A 53 18.12 6.65 -8.97
N GLY A 54 17.31 6.05 -8.08
CA GLY A 54 16.09 6.68 -7.59
C GLY A 54 16.33 7.84 -6.61
N THR A 55 15.33 8.71 -6.52
CA THR A 55 15.32 9.81 -5.55
C THR A 55 15.14 9.25 -4.14
N VAL A 56 16.04 9.58 -3.22
CA VAL A 56 15.90 9.21 -1.80
C VAL A 56 14.69 9.92 -1.22
N VAL A 57 13.82 9.18 -0.53
CA VAL A 57 12.73 9.76 0.27
C VAL A 57 13.30 10.10 1.65
N PRO A 58 13.38 11.39 2.04
CA PRO A 58 14.10 11.77 3.25
C PRO A 58 13.43 11.26 4.54
N ILE A 59 14.26 10.99 5.54
CA ILE A 59 13.81 10.84 6.94
C ILE A 59 14.23 12.09 7.68
N THR A 60 13.25 12.79 8.25
CA THR A 60 13.48 14.03 9.00
C THR A 60 13.17 13.84 10.48
N VAL A 61 14.01 14.42 11.35
CA VAL A 61 13.83 14.49 12.80
C VAL A 61 13.98 15.94 13.21
N ASN A 62 12.92 16.54 13.76
CA ASN A 62 12.87 17.95 14.14
C ASN A 62 13.20 18.88 12.97
N GLY A 63 12.69 18.55 11.77
CA GLY A 63 12.83 19.32 10.55
C GLY A 63 14.17 19.17 9.82
N LYS A 64 15.06 18.27 10.28
CA LYS A 64 16.39 18.07 9.67
C LYS A 64 16.63 16.59 9.36
N GLU A 65 17.38 16.31 8.30
CA GLU A 65 17.84 14.95 8.00
C GLU A 65 19.00 14.59 8.94
N PRO A 66 18.92 13.50 9.72
CA PRO A 66 20.01 13.03 10.57
C PRO A 66 21.24 12.60 9.76
N ALA A 67 22.43 12.78 10.33
CA ALA A 67 23.64 12.15 9.83
C ALA A 67 23.55 10.62 9.94
N TYR A 68 24.29 9.89 9.11
CA TYR A 68 24.23 8.42 9.05
C TYR A 68 24.42 7.74 10.42
N SER A 69 25.34 8.25 11.25
CA SER A 69 25.64 7.72 12.58
C SER A 69 24.55 7.97 13.63
N GLU A 70 23.57 8.81 13.33
CA GLU A 70 22.49 9.17 14.26
C GLU A 70 21.27 8.25 14.13
N TYR A 71 21.13 7.52 13.03
CA TYR A 71 20.04 6.57 12.84
C TYR A 71 20.15 5.40 13.83
N LYS A 72 19.05 5.10 14.53
CA LYS A 72 18.96 4.00 15.50
C LYS A 72 17.73 3.13 15.25
N PRO A 73 17.80 1.80 15.51
CA PRO A 73 16.62 0.94 15.42
C PRO A 73 15.48 1.47 16.30
N GLY A 74 14.27 1.51 15.76
CA GLY A 74 13.07 1.98 16.46
C GLY A 74 13.05 3.49 16.73
N MET A 75 13.91 4.28 16.07
CA MET A 75 13.83 5.73 16.19
C MET A 75 12.51 6.29 15.67
N THR A 76 12.11 7.43 16.22
CA THR A 76 10.94 8.17 15.75
C THR A 76 11.34 9.31 14.82
N CYS A 77 10.44 9.73 13.93
CA CYS A 77 10.71 10.77 12.93
C CYS A 77 9.47 11.63 12.66
N ASP A 78 9.65 12.74 11.94
CA ASP A 78 8.61 13.71 11.62
C ASP A 78 7.52 13.12 10.71
N ARG A 79 7.93 12.21 9.81
CA ARG A 79 7.11 11.66 8.73
C ARG A 79 7.46 10.18 8.52
N PRO A 80 6.98 9.27 9.38
CA PRO A 80 7.21 7.83 9.23
C PRO A 80 6.54 7.28 7.97
N ALA A 81 6.98 6.09 7.51
CA ALA A 81 6.56 5.51 6.24
C ALA A 81 5.05 5.18 6.13
N LEU A 82 4.36 4.96 7.26
CA LEU A 82 2.94 4.59 7.37
C LEU A 82 2.57 3.23 6.74
N LEU A 83 3.57 2.42 6.39
CA LEU A 83 3.41 1.05 5.91
C LEU A 83 3.97 0.10 6.96
N ARG A 84 3.17 -0.84 7.47
CA ARG A 84 3.57 -1.73 8.56
C ARG A 84 4.81 -2.55 8.17
N TYR A 85 5.94 -2.27 8.83
CA TYR A 85 7.14 -3.10 8.71
C TYR A 85 7.09 -4.28 9.66
N GLY A 86 7.86 -5.34 9.35
CA GLY A 86 8.04 -6.48 10.23
C GLY A 86 8.65 -6.08 11.58
N ALA A 87 8.34 -6.82 12.64
CA ALA A 87 8.85 -6.54 13.99
C ALA A 87 10.39 -6.55 14.11
N GLN A 88 11.08 -7.17 13.14
CA GLN A 88 12.54 -7.24 13.07
C GLN A 88 13.17 -6.17 12.15
N SER A 89 12.37 -5.22 11.65
CA SER A 89 12.86 -4.08 10.88
C SER A 89 13.60 -3.08 11.77
N PHE A 90 14.32 -2.16 11.13
CA PHE A 90 14.94 -1.01 11.77
C PHE A 90 13.91 0.04 12.22
N GLY A 91 12.64 -0.07 11.80
CA GLY A 91 11.53 0.82 12.16
C GLY A 91 11.01 1.65 10.97
N GLN A 92 9.88 2.34 11.16
CA GLN A 92 9.24 3.14 10.08
C GLN A 92 10.11 4.30 9.58
N CYS A 93 11.13 4.68 10.35
CA CYS A 93 12.05 5.77 10.05
C CYS A 93 13.38 5.28 9.47
N THR A 94 13.34 4.20 8.68
CA THR A 94 14.51 3.65 7.99
C THR A 94 14.88 4.53 6.79
N PRO A 95 16.11 5.06 6.71
CA PRO A 95 16.50 5.97 5.63
C PRO A 95 16.84 5.24 4.32
N TYR A 96 16.99 6.04 3.26
CA TYR A 96 17.51 5.62 1.95
C TYR A 96 16.62 4.65 1.17
N SER A 97 15.31 4.61 1.47
CA SER A 97 14.32 4.13 0.50
C SER A 97 14.26 5.11 -0.67
N ARG A 98 13.97 4.59 -1.87
CA ARG A 98 14.07 5.36 -3.12
C ARG A 98 12.83 5.22 -3.97
N ILE A 99 12.48 6.30 -4.66
CA ILE A 99 11.38 6.34 -5.61
C ILE A 99 11.89 6.70 -7.01
N LEU A 100 11.34 6.03 -8.02
CA LEU A 100 11.63 6.26 -9.43
C LEU A 100 10.33 6.52 -10.17
N ASN A 101 10.40 7.37 -11.18
CA ASN A 101 9.25 7.74 -12.00
C ASN A 101 9.60 7.57 -13.47
N PHE A 102 8.88 6.68 -14.13
CA PHE A 102 9.02 6.37 -15.55
C PHE A 102 7.79 6.83 -16.34
N SER A 103 7.03 7.77 -15.79
CA SER A 103 5.80 8.27 -16.39
C SER A 103 6.08 9.11 -17.63
N ARG A 104 5.18 8.99 -18.60
CA ARG A 104 5.17 9.75 -19.86
C ARG A 104 3.73 9.88 -20.35
N ASP A 105 3.29 11.10 -20.65
CA ASP A 105 1.93 11.40 -21.10
C ASP A 105 0.84 10.80 -20.19
N LYS A 106 0.08 9.81 -20.68
CA LYS A 106 -0.96 9.10 -19.94
C LYS A 106 -0.45 7.85 -19.20
N VAL A 107 0.78 7.45 -19.46
CA VAL A 107 1.45 6.34 -18.77
C VAL A 107 2.05 6.87 -17.48
N GLN A 108 1.57 6.36 -16.35
CA GLN A 108 2.05 6.70 -15.03
C GLN A 108 2.70 5.46 -14.40
N ILE A 109 4.02 5.46 -14.26
CA ILE A 109 4.75 4.32 -13.69
C ILE A 109 5.64 4.83 -12.57
N SER A 110 5.40 4.35 -11.36
CA SER A 110 6.23 4.61 -10.19
C SER A 110 6.82 3.30 -9.69
N ALA A 111 8.13 3.30 -9.42
CA ALA A 111 8.78 2.20 -8.73
C ALA A 111 9.27 2.66 -7.35
N PHE A 112 9.07 1.84 -6.34
CA PHE A 112 9.49 2.10 -4.97
C PHE A 112 10.45 1.01 -4.50
N CYS A 113 11.69 1.39 -4.23
CA CYS A 113 12.72 0.52 -3.70
C CYS A 113 12.85 0.78 -2.20
N ARG A 114 12.27 -0.10 -1.38
CA ARG A 114 12.16 0.08 0.07
C ARG A 114 13.33 -0.53 0.81
N ARG A 115 13.76 0.16 1.85
CA ARG A 115 14.64 -0.36 2.89
C ARG A 115 13.90 -0.48 4.21
N GLU A 116 14.03 -1.63 4.83
CA GLU A 116 13.55 -1.93 6.19
C GLU A 116 14.72 -2.13 7.17
N GLN A 117 15.96 -2.10 6.68
CA GLN A 117 17.17 -2.13 7.49
C GLN A 117 18.08 -0.95 7.15
N LEU A 118 18.76 -0.40 8.16
CA LEU A 118 19.82 0.57 7.93
C LEU A 118 20.99 -0.09 7.19
N ARG A 119 21.38 0.51 6.07
CA ARG A 119 22.53 0.10 5.25
C ARG A 119 23.20 1.34 4.70
N ASP A 120 24.44 1.17 4.23
CA ASP A 120 25.17 2.22 3.52
C ASP A 120 24.29 2.90 2.44
N PRO A 121 24.31 4.24 2.31
CA PRO A 121 23.46 4.97 1.36
C PRO A 121 23.62 4.54 -0.11
N LYS A 122 24.80 4.02 -0.49
CA LYS A 122 25.12 3.51 -1.83
C LYS A 122 24.91 2.00 -1.97
N SER A 123 24.52 1.30 -0.91
CA SER A 123 24.24 -0.14 -0.99
C SER A 123 23.19 -0.45 -2.06
N PRO A 124 23.45 -1.40 -2.98
CA PRO A 124 22.47 -1.82 -3.98
C PRO A 124 21.42 -2.77 -3.40
N TYR A 125 21.43 -3.04 -2.08
CA TYR A 125 20.55 -4.01 -1.46
C TYR A 125 19.30 -3.36 -0.84
N PHE A 126 18.14 -3.83 -1.30
CA PHE A 126 16.81 -3.38 -0.88
C PHE A 126 16.00 -4.56 -0.35
N ASP A 127 15.01 -4.27 0.48
CA ASP A 127 14.18 -5.30 1.11
C ASP A 127 12.95 -5.62 0.28
N GLU A 128 12.47 -4.63 -0.48
CA GLU A 128 11.29 -4.71 -1.32
C GLU A 128 11.43 -3.76 -2.54
N VAL A 129 10.90 -4.20 -3.68
CA VAL A 129 10.74 -3.38 -4.88
C VAL A 129 9.30 -3.54 -5.35
N ASP A 130 8.56 -2.43 -5.39
CA ASP A 130 7.19 -2.35 -5.87
C ASP A 130 7.11 -1.52 -7.13
N ILE A 131 6.21 -1.87 -8.05
CA ILE A 131 5.85 -1.03 -9.19
C ILE A 131 4.33 -0.90 -9.25
N VAL A 132 3.89 0.34 -9.34
CA VAL A 132 2.52 0.69 -9.75
C VAL A 132 2.61 1.28 -11.15
N ALA A 133 2.03 0.57 -12.11
CA ALA A 133 1.85 1.06 -13.48
C ALA A 133 0.38 1.39 -13.69
N HIS A 134 0.09 2.56 -14.24
CA HIS A 134 -1.24 3.09 -14.39
C HIS A 134 -1.40 3.85 -15.71
N ASN A 135 -2.56 3.73 -16.34
CA ASN A 135 -2.92 4.54 -17.51
C ASN A 135 -3.99 5.56 -17.11
N ALA A 136 -3.61 6.83 -16.99
CA ALA A 136 -4.47 7.92 -16.53
C ALA A 136 -5.68 8.18 -17.45
N ALA A 137 -5.67 7.69 -18.70
CA ALA A 137 -6.81 7.84 -19.61
C ALA A 137 -7.85 6.72 -19.43
N THR A 138 -7.43 5.50 -19.14
CA THR A 138 -8.31 4.31 -19.09
C THR A 138 -8.56 3.79 -17.68
N GLY A 139 -7.72 4.22 -16.75
CA GLY A 139 -7.71 3.79 -15.36
C GLY A 139 -7.12 2.41 -15.12
N LYS A 140 -6.52 1.77 -16.13
CA LYS A 140 -5.93 0.44 -15.97
C LYS A 140 -4.69 0.52 -15.08
N THR A 141 -4.67 -0.27 -14.01
CA THR A 141 -3.57 -0.35 -13.05
C THR A 141 -3.03 -1.76 -12.94
N CYS A 142 -1.71 -1.89 -12.96
CA CYS A 142 -0.98 -3.13 -12.72
C CYS A 142 -0.03 -3.01 -11.54
N TRP A 143 0.18 -4.14 -10.86
CA TRP A 143 0.93 -4.25 -9.62
C TRP A 143 2.05 -5.27 -9.74
N PHE A 144 3.29 -4.86 -9.49
CA PHE A 144 4.42 -5.77 -9.40
C PHE A 144 5.11 -5.60 -8.07
N HIS A 145 5.56 -6.70 -7.50
CA HIS A 145 6.18 -6.75 -6.19
C HIS A 145 7.27 -7.80 -6.18
N ALA A 146 8.38 -7.46 -5.54
CA ALA A 146 9.47 -8.35 -5.20
C ALA A 146 9.90 -8.03 -3.77
N GLU A 147 10.07 -9.05 -2.94
CA GLU A 147 10.65 -8.90 -1.59
C GLU A 147 11.73 -9.96 -1.38
N GLY A 148 12.67 -9.65 -0.49
CA GLY A 148 13.67 -10.59 -0.01
C GLY A 148 13.05 -11.79 0.70
N LYS A 149 13.86 -12.82 0.96
CA LYS A 149 13.36 -13.99 1.72
C LYS A 149 12.96 -13.55 3.13
N THR A 150 11.90 -14.14 3.68
CA THR A 150 11.47 -13.86 5.05
C THR A 150 12.63 -13.99 6.04
N GLY A 151 12.84 -12.96 6.87
CA GLY A 151 13.94 -12.90 7.84
C GLY A 151 15.31 -12.51 7.27
N GLN A 152 15.44 -12.33 5.95
CA GLN A 152 16.68 -11.90 5.32
C GLN A 152 16.92 -10.40 5.55
N LYS A 153 17.78 -10.08 6.51
CA LYS A 153 18.15 -8.69 6.82
C LYS A 153 19.12 -8.05 5.84
N THR A 154 19.72 -8.81 4.94
CA THR A 154 20.67 -8.27 3.96
C THR A 154 19.96 -7.58 2.79
N GLY A 155 18.67 -7.82 2.59
CA GLY A 155 17.98 -7.48 1.34
C GLY A 155 18.49 -8.30 0.15
N PHE A 156 18.04 -7.95 -1.04
CA PHE A 156 18.49 -8.50 -2.32
C PHE A 156 19.06 -7.39 -3.21
N ASN A 157 19.97 -7.76 -4.12
CA ASN A 157 20.63 -6.81 -5.00
C ASN A 157 19.63 -6.30 -6.07
N ALA A 158 19.34 -5.01 -6.05
CA ALA A 158 18.46 -4.31 -6.99
C ALA A 158 19.21 -3.26 -7.83
N SER A 159 20.52 -3.46 -8.06
CA SER A 159 21.30 -2.70 -9.06
C SER A 159 20.86 -2.95 -10.51
N ARG A 160 19.99 -3.95 -10.71
CA ARG A 160 19.20 -4.10 -11.93
C ARG A 160 17.91 -4.82 -11.59
N VAL A 161 16.82 -4.08 -11.63
CA VAL A 161 15.46 -4.57 -11.62
C VAL A 161 15.08 -4.90 -13.07
N PRO A 162 14.79 -6.18 -13.41
CA PRO A 162 14.39 -6.56 -14.75
C PRO A 162 12.96 -6.08 -15.08
N PRO A 163 12.64 -5.73 -16.33
CA PRO A 163 11.26 -5.57 -16.78
C PRO A 163 10.45 -6.83 -16.46
N PRO A 164 9.21 -6.74 -15.94
CA PRO A 164 8.41 -7.93 -15.65
C PRO A 164 8.13 -8.85 -16.86
N ASN A 165 8.18 -8.30 -18.09
CA ASN A 165 8.02 -9.05 -19.34
C ASN A 165 9.34 -9.54 -19.97
N GLU A 166 10.49 -9.35 -19.31
CA GLU A 166 11.78 -9.81 -19.80
C GLU A 166 11.88 -11.34 -19.79
N ARG A 167 11.93 -11.94 -20.98
CA ARG A 167 12.02 -13.41 -21.15
C ARG A 167 13.44 -13.95 -21.04
N THR A 168 14.41 -13.19 -21.52
CA THR A 168 15.82 -13.58 -21.56
C THR A 168 16.64 -12.52 -20.83
N PRO A 169 17.18 -12.80 -19.64
CA PRO A 169 18.03 -11.84 -18.95
C PRO A 169 19.38 -11.67 -19.66
N PRO A 170 20.03 -10.50 -19.54
CA PRO A 170 21.43 -10.37 -19.91
C PRO A 170 22.31 -11.38 -19.17
N PRO A 171 23.49 -11.76 -19.72
CA PRO A 171 24.38 -12.71 -19.07
C PRO A 171 24.68 -12.37 -17.61
N LYS A 172 24.60 -13.37 -16.73
CA LYS A 172 24.86 -13.25 -15.28
C LYS A 172 23.90 -12.30 -14.53
N ARG A 173 22.77 -11.93 -15.12
CA ARG A 173 21.69 -11.18 -14.45
C ARG A 173 20.54 -12.10 -14.08
N VAL A 174 19.85 -11.77 -12.99
CA VAL A 174 18.64 -12.46 -12.54
C VAL A 174 17.54 -12.33 -13.57
N SER A 175 16.77 -13.40 -13.79
CA SER A 175 15.61 -13.37 -14.68
C SER A 175 14.42 -12.63 -14.04
N ALA A 176 13.48 -12.13 -14.86
CA ALA A 176 12.25 -11.54 -14.36
C ALA A 176 11.45 -12.52 -13.47
N LYS A 177 11.40 -13.80 -13.85
CA LYS A 177 10.70 -14.86 -13.09
C LYS A 177 11.30 -15.15 -11.72
N GLU A 178 12.61 -14.99 -11.57
CA GLU A 178 13.29 -15.18 -10.29
C GLU A 178 13.19 -13.93 -9.41
N PHE A 179 13.16 -12.74 -10.02
CA PHE A 179 13.09 -11.47 -9.32
C PHE A 179 11.68 -11.15 -8.82
N TRP A 180 10.69 -11.22 -9.71
CA TRP A 180 9.31 -10.81 -9.43
C TRP A 180 8.48 -11.94 -8.86
N TRP A 181 7.52 -11.58 -8.01
CA TRP A 181 6.48 -12.49 -7.60
C TRP A 181 5.51 -12.81 -8.75
N THR A 182 4.85 -13.96 -8.64
CA THR A 182 3.71 -14.25 -9.52
C THR A 182 2.54 -13.30 -9.18
N PRO A 183 1.68 -12.97 -10.17
CA PRO A 183 0.50 -12.14 -9.95
C PRO A 183 -0.38 -12.62 -8.78
N GLY A 184 -0.62 -13.93 -8.71
CA GLY A 184 -1.37 -14.55 -7.62
C GLY A 184 -0.74 -14.38 -6.23
N ARG A 185 0.60 -14.31 -6.12
CA ARG A 185 1.28 -14.04 -4.85
C ARG A 185 1.23 -12.55 -4.52
N THR A 186 1.43 -11.67 -5.50
CA THR A 186 1.27 -10.20 -5.32
C THR A 186 -0.14 -9.86 -4.84
N ALA A 187 -1.17 -10.46 -5.43
CA ALA A 187 -2.57 -10.25 -5.03
C ALA A 187 -2.84 -10.64 -3.55
N GLN A 188 -2.09 -11.60 -2.99
CA GLN A 188 -2.21 -11.99 -1.57
C GLN A 188 -1.60 -10.99 -0.60
N LYS A 189 -0.70 -10.11 -1.06
CA LYS A 189 -0.16 -8.98 -0.26
C LYS A 189 -1.22 -7.91 0.01
N SER A 190 -2.37 -7.99 -0.69
CA SER A 190 -3.54 -7.13 -0.47
C SER A 190 -3.28 -5.64 -0.69
N CYS A 191 -2.44 -5.28 -1.67
CA CYS A 191 -2.13 -3.89 -2.02
C CYS A 191 -3.42 -3.07 -2.26
N GLY A 192 -4.43 -3.67 -2.90
CA GLY A 192 -5.72 -3.04 -3.16
C GLY A 192 -6.51 -2.62 -1.92
N ALA A 193 -6.22 -3.16 -0.73
CA ALA A 193 -6.84 -2.67 0.50
C ALA A 193 -6.30 -1.29 0.89
N CYS A 194 -4.99 -1.05 0.71
CA CYS A 194 -4.34 0.24 0.96
C CYS A 194 -4.52 1.22 -0.21
N HIS A 195 -4.67 0.70 -1.42
CA HIS A 195 -4.92 1.43 -2.67
C HIS A 195 -6.40 1.30 -3.07
N ASP A 196 -7.30 1.46 -2.10
CA ASP A 196 -8.75 1.22 -2.28
C ASP A 196 -9.45 2.32 -3.08
N ALA A 197 -8.86 3.52 -3.11
CA ALA A 197 -9.38 4.67 -3.84
C ALA A 197 -8.59 5.01 -5.11
N ASP A 198 -7.26 4.82 -5.10
CA ASP A 198 -6.37 5.34 -6.15
C ASP A 198 -5.09 4.49 -6.32
N PRO A 199 -4.46 4.52 -7.51
CA PRO A 199 -3.21 3.80 -7.77
C PRO A 199 -2.04 4.36 -6.94
N PHE A 200 -1.98 5.67 -6.69
CA PHE A 200 -0.89 6.32 -5.96
C PHE A 200 -1.43 7.00 -4.71
N MET A 201 -1.09 6.46 -3.54
CA MET A 201 -1.53 7.00 -2.25
C MET A 201 -0.55 8.05 -1.73
N TYR A 202 -1.10 9.14 -1.18
CA TYR A 202 -0.30 10.14 -0.50
C TYR A 202 0.02 9.71 0.93
N SER A 203 1.27 9.93 1.35
CA SER A 203 1.67 9.96 2.76
C SER A 203 2.55 11.19 2.99
N PRO A 204 2.63 11.73 4.22
CA PRO A 204 3.56 12.82 4.53
C PRO A 204 5.00 12.50 4.16
N TRP A 205 5.42 11.24 4.32
CA TRP A 205 6.77 10.79 3.99
C TRP A 205 7.09 10.97 2.51
N LEU A 206 6.24 10.42 1.62
CA LEU A 206 6.37 10.57 0.17
C LEU A 206 6.07 12.00 -0.28
N GLY A 207 5.24 12.73 0.46
CA GLY A 207 4.90 14.13 0.23
C GLY A 207 6.12 15.06 0.13
N GLN A 208 7.23 14.69 0.78
CA GLN A 208 8.51 15.43 0.70
C GLN A 208 9.13 15.42 -0.70
N VAL A 209 8.78 14.42 -1.53
CA VAL A 209 9.25 14.27 -2.91
C VAL A 209 8.08 14.12 -3.87
N TRP A 210 6.92 14.72 -3.55
CA TRP A 210 5.67 14.50 -4.28
C TRP A 210 5.75 14.82 -5.78
N HIS A 211 6.58 15.80 -6.16
CA HIS A 211 6.86 16.14 -7.56
C HIS A 211 7.58 15.02 -8.35
N LYS A 212 8.02 13.95 -7.68
CA LYS A 212 8.58 12.74 -8.27
C LYS A 212 7.56 11.61 -8.38
N VAL A 213 6.33 11.77 -7.89
CA VAL A 213 5.31 10.71 -7.91
C VAL A 213 4.19 11.11 -8.87
N PRO A 214 3.65 10.19 -9.68
CA PRO A 214 2.47 10.47 -10.48
C PRO A 214 1.27 10.75 -9.58
N THR A 215 0.35 11.58 -10.06
CA THR A 215 -0.86 11.94 -9.30
C THR A 215 -2.05 11.92 -10.24
N ASP A 216 -3.14 11.29 -9.79
CA ASP A 216 -4.41 11.29 -10.50
C ASP A 216 -5.59 11.08 -9.52
N PRO A 217 -5.78 11.98 -8.53
CA PRO A 217 -6.63 11.74 -7.36
C PRO A 217 -8.14 11.63 -7.66
N LEU A 218 -8.55 11.89 -8.91
CA LEU A 218 -9.93 11.82 -9.37
C LEU A 218 -10.07 11.07 -10.71
N GLY A 219 -8.98 10.57 -11.29
CA GLY A 219 -8.99 9.87 -12.56
C GLY A 219 -9.58 8.46 -12.50
N PRO A 220 -9.83 7.82 -13.66
CA PRO A 220 -10.36 6.46 -13.70
C PRO A 220 -9.40 5.49 -12.98
N TYR A 221 -9.93 4.47 -12.32
CA TYR A 221 -9.10 3.48 -11.61
C TYR A 221 -9.73 2.09 -11.61
N SER A 222 -8.96 1.09 -12.05
CA SER A 222 -9.35 -0.32 -12.15
C SER A 222 -8.13 -1.24 -12.15
N ASN A 223 -8.25 -2.39 -11.50
CA ASN A 223 -7.18 -3.38 -11.45
C ASN A 223 -7.18 -4.30 -12.69
N VAL A 224 -6.01 -4.51 -13.28
CA VAL A 224 -5.80 -5.47 -14.40
C VAL A 224 -5.39 -6.84 -13.84
N GLY A 225 -5.78 -7.90 -14.54
CA GLY A 225 -5.35 -9.27 -14.27
C GLY A 225 -6.35 -10.08 -13.44
N LYS A 226 -6.47 -11.38 -13.74
CA LYS A 226 -7.49 -12.25 -13.13
C LYS A 226 -7.26 -12.49 -11.64
N ASP A 227 -6.00 -12.48 -11.20
CA ASP A 227 -5.63 -12.64 -9.79
C ASP A 227 -6.07 -11.44 -8.93
N PHE A 228 -6.21 -10.27 -9.54
CA PHE A 228 -6.61 -9.02 -8.88
C PHE A 228 -8.11 -8.73 -9.01
N ALA A 229 -8.87 -9.54 -9.74
CA ALA A 229 -10.29 -9.29 -10.05
C ALA A 229 -11.21 -9.23 -8.81
N LYS A 230 -10.76 -9.76 -7.66
CA LYS A 230 -11.49 -9.71 -6.39
C LYS A 230 -11.31 -8.39 -5.64
N TRP A 231 -10.29 -7.59 -6.00
CA TRP A 231 -10.10 -6.28 -5.42
C TRP A 231 -11.17 -5.35 -5.96
N HIS A 232 -12.04 -4.90 -5.07
CA HIS A 232 -13.03 -3.88 -5.34
C HIS A 232 -12.51 -2.55 -4.84
N SER A 233 -12.95 -1.49 -5.51
CA SER A 233 -12.58 -0.12 -5.21
C SER A 233 -13.88 0.68 -5.24
N ASN A 234 -14.35 1.09 -4.07
CA ASN A 234 -15.51 1.95 -3.92
C ASN A 234 -15.06 3.32 -3.42
N SER A 235 -15.81 4.35 -3.78
CA SER A 235 -15.63 5.70 -3.26
C SER A 235 -16.78 6.08 -2.35
N ILE A 236 -16.45 6.73 -1.24
CA ILE A 236 -17.39 7.41 -0.36
C ILE A 236 -17.64 8.80 -0.91
N SER A 237 -18.91 9.21 -0.93
CA SER A 237 -19.31 10.59 -1.13
C SER A 237 -20.44 10.96 -0.17
N THR A 238 -20.46 12.22 0.26
CA THR A 238 -21.53 12.81 1.07
C THR A 238 -21.81 14.22 0.55
N ARG A 239 -23.01 14.73 0.80
CA ARG A 239 -23.41 16.07 0.35
C ARG A 239 -22.60 17.15 1.08
N ASP A 240 -22.16 18.17 0.33
CA ASP A 240 -21.47 19.36 0.84
C ASP A 240 -20.27 19.00 1.72
N ASN A 241 -19.35 18.19 1.18
CA ASN A 241 -18.20 17.67 1.90
C ASN A 241 -16.87 18.17 1.29
N THR A 242 -16.07 18.83 2.13
CA THR A 242 -14.82 19.49 1.73
C THR A 242 -13.68 18.51 1.43
N CYS A 243 -13.75 17.27 1.92
CA CYS A 243 -12.71 16.26 1.70
C CYS A 243 -12.86 15.63 0.30
N VAL A 244 -14.05 15.10 0.01
CA VAL A 244 -14.33 14.37 -1.24
C VAL A 244 -14.59 15.28 -2.44
N GLY A 245 -14.50 16.59 -2.27
CA GLY A 245 -14.54 17.56 -3.37
C GLY A 245 -13.25 17.63 -4.19
N CYS A 246 -12.11 17.26 -3.59
CA CYS A 246 -10.79 17.37 -4.24
C CYS A 246 -10.08 16.02 -4.43
N HIS A 247 -10.38 15.02 -3.59
CA HIS A 247 -9.77 13.70 -3.69
C HIS A 247 -10.76 12.60 -3.34
N ARG A 248 -10.57 11.42 -3.91
CA ARG A 248 -11.39 10.26 -3.63
C ARG A 248 -11.03 9.62 -2.28
N ILE A 249 -12.02 9.12 -1.56
CA ILE A 249 -11.84 8.36 -0.30
C ILE A 249 -12.47 6.99 -0.48
N GLY A 250 -11.71 5.93 -0.19
CA GLY A 250 -12.18 4.55 -0.26
C GLY A 250 -12.91 4.09 1.00
N ASP A 251 -13.57 2.93 0.92
CA ASP A 251 -14.33 2.33 2.03
C ASP A 251 -13.56 1.25 2.81
N GLN A 252 -12.25 1.07 2.55
CA GLN A 252 -11.42 0.05 3.19
C GLN A 252 -10.33 0.68 4.07
N ALA A 253 -9.04 0.62 3.69
CA ALA A 253 -7.96 1.21 4.50
C ALA A 253 -8.03 2.75 4.51
N SER A 254 -8.64 3.36 3.50
CA SER A 254 -8.98 4.78 3.55
C SER A 254 -9.78 5.12 4.81
N CYS A 255 -10.85 4.37 5.09
CA CYS A 255 -11.67 4.54 6.30
C CYS A 255 -10.98 4.12 7.59
N SER A 256 -10.45 2.90 7.61
CA SER A 256 -9.97 2.28 8.86
C SER A 256 -8.61 2.80 9.31
N GLN A 257 -7.83 3.42 8.42
CA GLN A 257 -6.46 3.81 8.70
C GLN A 257 -6.13 5.23 8.23
N PHE A 258 -6.32 5.54 6.95
CA PHE A 258 -5.74 6.76 6.38
C PHE A 258 -6.51 8.03 6.75
N VAL A 259 -7.84 8.04 6.71
CA VAL A 259 -8.63 9.20 7.15
C VAL A 259 -8.34 9.55 8.62
N PRO A 260 -8.41 8.60 9.58
CA PRO A 260 -8.07 8.89 10.97
C PRO A 260 -6.64 9.44 11.17
N MET A 261 -5.66 8.92 10.42
CA MET A 261 -4.28 9.44 10.47
C MET A 261 -4.14 10.81 9.80
N ALA A 262 -4.87 11.07 8.72
CA ALA A 262 -4.83 12.31 7.95
C ALA A 262 -5.41 13.51 8.68
N THR A 263 -6.32 13.24 9.61
CA THR A 263 -7.07 14.26 10.34
C THR A 263 -6.78 14.27 11.84
N GLY A 264 -5.64 13.70 12.25
CA GLY A 264 -5.16 13.76 13.63
C GLY A 264 -5.95 12.95 14.66
N GLN A 265 -6.88 12.08 14.24
CA GLN A 265 -7.62 11.20 15.15
C GLN A 265 -6.75 10.05 15.65
N THR A 266 -5.79 9.59 14.83
CA THR A 266 -4.82 8.56 15.21
C THR A 266 -3.41 9.02 14.90
N ALA A 267 -2.49 8.83 15.85
CA ALA A 267 -1.08 9.15 15.64
C ALA A 267 -0.39 8.08 14.77
N PRO A 268 0.54 8.49 13.90
CA PRO A 268 1.32 7.52 13.12
C PRO A 268 2.28 6.74 14.02
N LYS A 269 2.43 5.44 13.74
CA LYS A 269 3.44 4.61 14.41
C LYS A 269 4.84 5.18 14.14
N ASP A 270 5.67 5.20 15.18
CA ASP A 270 7.02 5.76 15.18
C ASP A 270 7.08 7.26 14.79
N GLY A 271 5.96 7.98 14.84
CA GLY A 271 5.94 9.43 14.73
C GLY A 271 6.45 10.10 16.01
N ASN A 272 7.34 11.08 15.86
CA ASN A 272 7.86 11.89 16.96
C ASN A 272 6.86 12.99 17.41
N ALA A 273 7.31 13.90 18.28
CA ALA A 273 6.47 14.99 18.78
C ALA A 273 5.93 15.89 17.65
N LEU A 274 6.76 16.18 16.63
CA LEU A 274 6.35 17.01 15.50
C LEU A 274 5.28 16.29 14.66
N ALA A 275 5.46 14.99 14.38
CA ALA A 275 4.48 14.16 13.67
C ALA A 275 3.09 14.12 14.35
N ARG A 276 3.07 14.29 15.69
CA ARG A 276 1.85 14.29 16.52
C ARG A 276 1.27 15.68 16.73
N SER A 277 1.96 16.72 16.27
CA SER A 277 1.56 18.11 16.44
C SER A 277 1.08 18.69 15.13
N TYR A 278 0.18 19.66 15.21
CA TYR A 278 -0.27 20.40 14.05
C TYR A 278 0.90 21.21 13.44
N PRO A 279 1.04 21.29 12.11
CA PRO A 279 0.15 20.76 11.08
C PRO A 279 0.42 19.30 10.66
N LEU A 280 1.52 18.66 11.10
CA LEU A 280 1.86 17.31 10.61
C LEU A 280 0.91 16.21 11.07
N SER A 281 0.21 16.40 12.20
CA SER A 281 -0.86 15.49 12.59
C SER A 281 -2.13 15.62 11.72
N HIS A 282 -2.26 16.71 10.95
CA HIS A 282 -3.41 17.01 10.09
C HIS A 282 -2.92 17.30 8.67
N TRP A 283 -2.40 16.26 8.02
CA TRP A 283 -1.70 16.37 6.74
C TRP A 283 -2.63 16.39 5.51
N MET A 284 -3.95 16.31 5.71
CA MET A 284 -4.95 16.62 4.70
C MET A 284 -5.82 17.84 5.10
N PRO A 285 -6.12 18.77 4.18
CA PRO A 285 -5.57 18.85 2.81
C PRO A 285 -4.06 19.11 2.82
N VAL A 286 -3.37 18.70 1.75
CA VAL A 286 -1.92 18.94 1.59
C VAL A 286 -1.64 20.45 1.64
N ASN A 287 -0.47 20.84 2.17
CA ASN A 287 -0.05 22.24 2.32
C ASN A 287 -0.97 23.08 3.24
N ASN A 288 -1.48 22.47 4.29
CA ASN A 288 -2.29 23.13 5.31
C ASN A 288 -1.44 24.07 6.21
N ALA A 289 -1.18 25.28 5.74
CA ALA A 289 -0.45 26.32 6.47
C ALA A 289 -1.34 27.14 7.45
N GLN A 290 -2.63 26.82 7.53
CA GLN A 290 -3.59 27.54 8.38
C GLN A 290 -3.42 27.18 9.85
N THR A 291 -4.16 27.79 10.77
CA THR A 291 -4.18 27.35 12.18
C THR A 291 -5.04 26.10 12.36
N GLN A 292 -4.77 25.31 13.40
CA GLN A 292 -5.62 24.16 13.74
C GLN A 292 -7.09 24.57 13.97
N ALA A 293 -7.32 25.74 14.58
CA ALA A 293 -8.66 26.27 14.79
C ALA A 293 -9.39 26.51 13.46
N PHE A 294 -8.70 27.08 12.46
CA PHE A 294 -9.27 27.24 11.12
C PHE A 294 -9.55 25.88 10.47
N TRP A 295 -8.60 24.95 10.55
CA TRP A 295 -8.76 23.61 9.98
C TRP A 295 -9.98 22.89 10.56
N ASN A 296 -10.15 22.90 11.89
CA ASN A 296 -11.30 22.31 12.57
C ASN A 296 -12.60 22.93 12.07
N LYS A 297 -12.66 24.26 12.03
CA LYS A 297 -13.85 24.99 11.54
C LYS A 297 -14.19 24.64 10.09
N ALA A 298 -13.18 24.45 9.23
CA ALA A 298 -13.38 24.18 7.82
C ALA A 298 -13.72 22.71 7.50
N ASN A 299 -13.22 21.75 8.28
CA ASN A 299 -13.19 20.34 7.86
C ASN A 299 -13.87 19.37 8.82
N GLN A 300 -14.12 19.74 10.08
CA GLN A 300 -14.58 18.78 11.08
C GLN A 300 -15.97 18.20 10.78
N GLU A 301 -16.89 18.99 10.24
CA GLU A 301 -18.21 18.50 9.81
C GLU A 301 -18.08 17.50 8.65
N SER A 302 -17.29 17.83 7.63
CA SER A 302 -17.00 16.95 6.49
C SER A 302 -16.37 15.64 6.95
N LEU A 303 -15.39 15.71 7.86
CA LEU A 303 -14.75 14.53 8.44
C LEU A 303 -15.79 13.66 9.17
N GLN A 304 -16.64 14.26 9.99
CA GLN A 304 -17.66 13.50 10.73
C GLN A 304 -18.60 12.76 9.77
N LYS A 305 -19.02 13.39 8.66
CA LYS A 305 -19.83 12.73 7.63
C LYS A 305 -19.11 11.54 7.00
N ILE A 306 -17.81 11.68 6.68
CA ILE A 306 -17.00 10.57 6.15
C ILE A 306 -16.90 9.44 7.18
N MET A 307 -16.58 9.75 8.44
CA MET A 307 -16.47 8.74 9.50
C MET A 307 -17.80 8.03 9.75
N THR A 308 -18.92 8.74 9.71
CA THR A 308 -20.25 8.10 9.74
C THR A 308 -20.44 7.10 8.61
N CYS A 309 -19.96 7.38 7.39
CA CYS A 309 -20.01 6.43 6.28
C CYS A 309 -19.03 5.27 6.41
N CYS A 310 -17.88 5.50 7.06
CA CYS A 310 -16.94 4.44 7.39
C CYS A 310 -17.52 3.45 8.41
N ASP A 311 -18.25 3.95 9.41
CA ASP A 311 -18.87 3.14 10.46
C ASP A 311 -20.17 2.47 10.00
N ASP A 312 -21.02 3.20 9.27
CA ASP A 312 -22.28 2.72 8.70
C ASP A 312 -22.42 3.15 7.23
N PRO A 313 -21.92 2.33 6.29
CA PRO A 313 -22.03 2.61 4.85
C PRO A 313 -23.47 2.70 4.33
N LYS A 314 -24.48 2.24 5.11
CA LYS A 314 -25.90 2.31 4.75
C LYS A 314 -26.60 3.55 5.27
N ASN A 315 -25.91 4.39 6.04
CA ASN A 315 -26.48 5.62 6.55
C ASN A 315 -27.01 6.50 5.40
N PRO A 316 -28.19 7.12 5.51
CA PRO A 316 -28.78 7.91 4.43
C PRO A 316 -27.93 9.07 3.90
N ILE A 317 -26.95 9.56 4.66
CA ILE A 317 -26.04 10.62 4.20
C ILE A 317 -24.95 10.09 3.24
N CYS A 318 -24.77 8.77 3.19
CA CYS A 318 -23.67 8.10 2.53
C CYS A 318 -24.04 7.66 1.12
N THR A 319 -23.15 7.93 0.18
CA THR A 319 -23.20 7.39 -1.16
C THR A 319 -21.92 6.59 -1.40
N ILE A 320 -22.05 5.27 -1.48
CA ILE A 320 -20.96 4.36 -1.81
C ILE A 320 -21.14 3.91 -3.26
N LYS A 321 -20.14 4.17 -4.10
CA LYS A 321 -20.18 3.80 -5.52
C LYS A 321 -18.90 3.09 -5.94
N PRO A 322 -18.97 2.06 -6.80
CA PRO A 322 -17.79 1.52 -7.46
C PRO A 322 -17.09 2.60 -8.27
N ILE A 323 -15.75 2.65 -8.21
CA ILE A 323 -14.94 3.69 -8.85
C ILE A 323 -14.92 3.51 -10.37
N VAL A 324 -14.72 2.28 -10.85
CA VAL A 324 -14.98 1.89 -12.23
C VAL A 324 -15.48 0.45 -12.23
N LYS A 325 -16.52 0.14 -13.02
CA LYS A 325 -16.94 -1.25 -13.26
C LYS A 325 -15.77 -1.98 -13.92
N SER A 326 -15.35 -3.11 -13.33
CA SER A 326 -14.36 -4.02 -13.93
C SER A 326 -14.62 -4.15 -15.44
N SER A 327 -13.64 -3.82 -16.27
CA SER A 327 -13.69 -4.20 -17.68
C SER A 327 -13.78 -5.71 -17.74
N LYS A 328 -14.90 -6.21 -18.29
CA LYS A 328 -15.01 -7.59 -18.72
C LYS A 328 -13.94 -7.92 -19.75
#